data_AF-A0A9E5ZYV3-F1
#
_entry.id   AF-A0A9E5ZYV3-F1
#
_cell.length_a   1.000
_cell.length_b   1.000
_cell.length_c   1.000
_cell.angle_alpha   90.00
_cell.angle_beta   90.00
_cell.angle_gamma   90.00
#
_symmetry.space_group_name_H-M   'P 1'
#
loop_
_entity.id
_entity.type
_entity.pdbx_description
1 polymer ?
#
loop_
_entity_poly.entity_id
_entity_poly.type
_entity_poly.pdbx_seq_one_letter_code
_entity_poly.pdbx_strand_id
1 'polypeptide(L)'
;MSRSVFFLAASTLALAACQPAEEAADSLEAEAPPIVEETVEVEVETVAAESDDHDGEDHAETAADDHGDEHGEDHDHDHDEHDHGDEGHGDEDHGDEDHADHDHDHDDHDHEAHDDHDHGDHDHGAGEAHVHGLSDLAATLNGSTLSISIEGAMANFDLDETLRTLDDTTPFTDGTVEVIGGDCTRDSAEASIRPISNHGNLMIDLTYTCAAPGAIEAIEVTGFQSFAGFEEVNAVFLTDAGQTAETLTESDTRLDIS
;
A
#
# COMPACT_ATOMS: atom_id res chain seq x y z
N MET A 1 -74.67 26.68 -42.28
CA MET A 1 -73.76 27.82 -42.04
C MET A 1 -72.37 27.41 -42.48
N SER A 2 -71.58 28.39 -42.92
CA SER A 2 -70.51 28.27 -43.92
C SER A 2 -69.29 27.44 -43.51
N ARG A 3 -68.67 26.85 -44.54
CA ARG A 3 -67.39 26.13 -44.57
C ARG A 3 -66.23 27.03 -44.14
N SER A 4 -65.29 26.49 -43.38
CA SER A 4 -63.88 26.92 -43.38
C SER A 4 -62.97 25.69 -43.31
N VAL A 5 -62.27 25.49 -44.41
CA VAL A 5 -61.15 24.57 -44.62
C VAL A 5 -59.89 25.33 -44.17
N PHE A 6 -59.05 24.72 -43.34
CA PHE A 6 -57.68 25.18 -43.16
C PHE A 6 -56.71 24.09 -43.61
N PHE A 7 -55.73 24.55 -44.40
CA PHE A 7 -54.80 23.78 -45.20
C PHE A 7 -53.67 23.16 -44.38
N LEU A 8 -53.22 22.02 -44.91
CA LEU A 8 -51.91 21.37 -44.75
C LEU A 8 -50.71 22.34 -44.79
N ALA A 9 -49.73 22.07 -43.94
CA ALA A 9 -48.32 22.12 -44.31
C ALA A 9 -47.52 21.17 -43.40
N ALA A 10 -47.35 19.92 -43.84
CA ALA A 10 -46.36 18.99 -43.31
C ALA A 10 -45.00 19.41 -43.89
N SER A 11 -44.12 19.93 -43.04
CA SER A 11 -42.76 20.31 -43.43
C SER A 11 -41.84 19.12 -43.18
N THR A 12 -41.66 18.29 -44.22
CA THR A 12 -40.62 17.25 -44.26
C THR A 12 -39.28 17.93 -44.55
N LEU A 13 -38.42 18.07 -43.54
CA LEU A 13 -37.01 18.38 -43.75
C LEU A 13 -36.34 17.12 -44.33
N ALA A 14 -35.99 17.17 -45.61
CA ALA A 14 -35.02 16.28 -46.21
C ALA A 14 -33.63 16.76 -45.79
N LEU A 15 -32.98 16.06 -44.85
CA LEU A 15 -31.55 16.20 -44.65
C LEU A 15 -30.85 15.40 -45.75
N ALA A 16 -30.14 16.15 -46.60
CA ALA A 16 -29.31 15.67 -47.67
C ALA A 16 -28.20 14.75 -47.13
N ALA A 17 -27.97 13.66 -47.87
CA ALA A 17 -26.82 12.78 -47.68
C ALA A 17 -25.52 13.58 -47.81
N CYS A 18 -24.73 13.62 -46.73
CA CYS A 18 -23.31 13.94 -46.80
C CYS A 18 -22.58 12.66 -47.20
N GLN A 19 -22.28 12.53 -48.50
CA GLN A 19 -21.20 11.67 -48.96
C GLN A 19 -19.86 12.29 -48.49
N PRO A 20 -18.98 11.56 -47.80
CA PRO A 20 -17.58 11.95 -47.76
C PRO A 20 -16.96 11.61 -49.11
N ALA A 21 -16.31 12.62 -49.70
CA ALA A 21 -15.52 12.51 -50.90
C ALA A 21 -14.37 11.53 -50.69
N GLU A 22 -14.18 10.65 -51.68
CA GLU A 22 -12.93 9.91 -51.88
C GLU A 22 -11.82 10.95 -52.16
N GLU A 23 -11.04 11.29 -51.13
CA GLU A 23 -9.72 11.86 -51.34
C GLU A 23 -8.73 10.74 -51.57
N ALA A 24 -8.18 10.72 -52.78
CA ALA A 24 -6.96 10.01 -53.10
C ALA A 24 -5.81 10.64 -52.32
N ALA A 25 -5.41 9.97 -51.23
CA ALA A 25 -4.16 10.23 -50.53
C ALA A 25 -3.24 9.02 -50.73
N ASP A 26 -2.26 9.23 -51.60
CA ASP A 26 -0.88 8.74 -51.53
C ASP A 26 -0.62 7.47 -50.70
N SER A 27 -0.33 6.39 -51.40
CA SER A 27 0.27 5.16 -50.86
C SER A 27 1.68 5.47 -50.35
N LEU A 28 1.79 5.88 -49.08
CA LEU A 28 3.04 5.76 -48.35
C LEU A 28 3.18 4.30 -47.91
N GLU A 29 3.78 3.51 -48.80
CA GLU A 29 4.42 2.24 -48.45
C GLU A 29 5.44 2.52 -47.33
N ALA A 30 5.05 2.21 -46.09
CA ALA A 30 6.01 2.01 -45.04
C ALA A 30 6.80 0.73 -45.39
N GLU A 31 8.02 0.92 -45.88
CA GLU A 31 9.03 -0.13 -45.97
C GLU A 31 9.16 -0.75 -44.57
N ALA A 32 8.58 -1.93 -44.38
CA ALA A 32 8.81 -2.71 -43.17
C ALA A 32 10.31 -3.01 -43.09
N PRO A 33 10.99 -2.73 -41.97
CA PRO A 33 12.36 -3.17 -41.79
C PRO A 33 12.39 -4.70 -41.95
N PRO A 34 13.48 -5.28 -42.51
CA PRO A 34 13.58 -6.71 -42.68
C PRO A 34 13.39 -7.40 -41.31
N ILE A 35 12.45 -8.33 -41.25
CA ILE A 35 12.32 -9.28 -40.15
C ILE A 35 13.60 -10.10 -40.17
N VAL A 36 14.49 -9.81 -39.22
CA VAL A 36 15.64 -10.67 -38.94
C VAL A 36 15.07 -11.85 -38.15
N GLU A 37 14.90 -12.99 -38.83
CA GLU A 37 14.68 -14.27 -38.15
C GLU A 37 15.94 -14.61 -37.37
N GLU A 38 16.01 -14.20 -36.11
CA GLU A 38 16.99 -14.73 -35.17
C GLU A 38 16.53 -16.14 -34.78
N THR A 39 17.09 -17.13 -35.49
CA THR A 39 17.02 -18.52 -35.07
C THR A 39 17.82 -18.66 -33.78
N VAL A 40 17.13 -18.60 -32.63
CA VAL A 40 17.69 -19.03 -31.36
C VAL A 40 17.77 -20.55 -31.39
N GLU A 41 18.97 -21.05 -31.64
CA GLU A 41 19.31 -22.46 -31.43
C GLU A 41 19.25 -22.74 -29.92
N VAL A 42 18.16 -23.38 -29.48
CA VAL A 42 18.06 -23.91 -28.11
C VAL A 42 18.93 -25.16 -28.06
N GLU A 43 20.13 -25.03 -27.50
CA GLU A 43 20.92 -26.19 -27.10
C GLU A 43 20.22 -26.88 -25.94
N VAL A 44 19.63 -28.05 -26.23
CA VAL A 44 19.07 -28.95 -25.22
C VAL A 44 20.23 -29.67 -24.55
N GLU A 45 20.71 -29.16 -23.42
CA GLU A 45 21.67 -29.88 -22.60
C GLU A 45 20.94 -30.98 -21.82
N THR A 46 21.09 -32.20 -22.33
CA THR A 46 20.65 -33.42 -21.67
C THR A 46 21.54 -33.70 -20.46
N VAL A 47 21.07 -33.43 -19.24
CA VAL A 47 21.71 -33.96 -18.03
C VAL A 47 21.24 -35.39 -17.80
N ALA A 48 22.14 -36.31 -18.15
CA ALA A 48 22.05 -37.72 -17.81
C ALA A 48 22.21 -37.89 -16.29
N ALA A 49 21.34 -38.72 -15.72
CA ALA A 49 21.49 -39.26 -14.39
C ALA A 49 22.65 -40.26 -14.37
N GLU A 50 23.68 -40.00 -13.56
CA GLU A 50 24.64 -41.01 -13.13
C GLU A 50 24.72 -41.00 -11.60
N SER A 51 24.25 -42.09 -11.02
CA SER A 51 24.52 -42.54 -9.66
C SER A 51 25.97 -43.00 -9.57
N ASP A 52 26.76 -42.50 -8.62
CA ASP A 52 27.98 -43.19 -8.20
C ASP A 52 28.25 -42.92 -6.71
N ASP A 53 28.51 -44.02 -6.02
CA ASP A 53 28.66 -44.24 -4.60
C ASP A 53 29.80 -43.44 -3.95
N HIS A 54 29.61 -43.00 -2.70
CA HIS A 54 30.70 -42.85 -1.73
C HIS A 54 30.27 -43.42 -0.38
N ASP A 55 30.64 -44.68 -0.20
CA ASP A 55 30.79 -45.37 1.07
C ASP A 55 32.07 -44.87 1.76
N GLY A 56 32.02 -44.63 3.07
CA GLY A 56 33.14 -44.08 3.82
C GLY A 56 32.80 -43.85 5.29
N GLU A 57 32.85 -44.93 6.05
CA GLU A 57 32.63 -45.04 7.49
C GLU A 57 33.57 -44.16 8.35
N ASP A 58 33.18 -44.08 9.63
CA ASP A 58 33.99 -43.75 10.82
C ASP A 58 34.28 -42.27 11.11
N HIS A 59 33.64 -41.75 12.17
CA HIS A 59 34.33 -41.56 13.45
C HIS A 59 33.31 -41.21 14.55
N ALA A 60 33.10 -42.19 15.43
CA ALA A 60 32.49 -41.98 16.73
C ALA A 60 33.49 -41.32 17.71
N GLU A 61 32.89 -40.69 18.73
CA GLU A 61 33.38 -40.42 20.09
C GLU A 61 34.01 -39.05 20.43
N THR A 62 33.24 -38.34 21.28
CA THR A 62 33.65 -37.61 22.50
C THR A 62 34.42 -36.28 22.38
N ALA A 63 33.81 -35.20 22.88
CA ALA A 63 34.23 -34.54 24.12
C ALA A 63 33.25 -33.40 24.49
N ALA A 64 33.02 -33.27 25.79
CA ALA A 64 32.27 -32.20 26.42
C ALA A 64 33.15 -30.96 26.59
N ASP A 65 32.56 -29.79 26.37
CA ASP A 65 32.95 -28.46 26.89
C ASP A 65 31.63 -27.67 26.93
N ASP A 66 30.89 -27.61 28.03
CA ASP A 66 31.14 -26.81 29.25
C ASP A 66 31.56 -25.37 28.98
N HIS A 67 30.57 -24.52 28.69
CA HIS A 67 30.61 -23.11 29.05
C HIS A 67 29.23 -22.72 29.58
N GLY A 68 29.06 -22.87 30.90
CA GLY A 68 28.10 -22.06 31.63
C GLY A 68 28.56 -20.60 31.63
N ASP A 69 27.68 -19.71 31.20
CA ASP A 69 27.68 -18.33 31.68
C ASP A 69 26.27 -18.02 32.18
N GLU A 70 26.17 -18.04 33.50
CA GLU A 70 25.09 -17.51 34.29
C GLU A 70 25.26 -15.99 34.31
N HIS A 71 24.42 -15.27 33.56
CA HIS A 71 24.12 -13.87 33.85
C HIS A 71 22.61 -13.70 33.79
N GLY A 72 21.98 -14.01 34.93
CA GLY A 72 20.73 -13.35 35.26
C GLY A 72 21.03 -11.89 35.57
N GLU A 73 20.24 -10.98 35.03
CA GLU A 73 19.69 -9.87 35.80
C GLU A 73 18.27 -9.63 35.29
N ASP A 74 17.33 -9.89 36.19
CA ASP A 74 15.93 -9.55 36.10
C ASP A 74 15.83 -8.02 36.02
N HIS A 75 15.28 -7.51 34.92
CA HIS A 75 14.83 -6.12 34.83
C HIS A 75 13.32 -6.13 34.67
N ASP A 76 12.68 -6.35 35.81
CA ASP A 76 11.28 -6.01 36.04
C ASP A 76 11.18 -4.48 36.00
N HIS A 77 10.80 -3.94 34.84
CA HIS A 77 10.36 -2.55 34.74
C HIS A 77 8.86 -2.51 35.03
N ASP A 78 8.55 -2.48 36.33
CA ASP A 78 7.27 -2.00 36.84
C ASP A 78 7.11 -0.53 36.38
N HIS A 79 6.29 -0.32 35.34
CA HIS A 79 5.80 1.01 35.01
C HIS A 79 4.59 1.29 35.88
N ASP A 80 4.88 1.87 37.05
CA ASP A 80 3.87 2.48 37.90
C ASP A 80 3.01 3.46 37.10
N GLU A 81 1.71 3.22 37.20
CA GLU A 81 0.60 3.94 36.62
C GLU A 81 0.71 5.45 36.93
N HIS A 82 0.99 6.26 35.90
CA HIS A 82 0.81 7.71 35.97
C HIS A 82 -0.67 8.04 35.79
N ASP A 83 -1.38 8.03 36.92
CA ASP A 83 -2.69 8.64 37.10
C ASP A 83 -2.58 10.15 36.89
N HIS A 84 -3.02 10.63 35.72
CA HIS A 84 -3.18 12.05 35.44
C HIS A 84 -4.46 12.55 36.12
N GLY A 85 -4.32 12.94 37.39
CA GLY A 85 -5.31 13.76 38.07
C GLY A 85 -5.54 15.07 37.32
N ASP A 86 -6.74 15.21 36.78
CA ASP A 86 -7.33 16.43 36.25
C ASP A 86 -7.46 17.46 37.39
N GLU A 87 -6.44 18.32 37.52
CA GLU A 87 -6.49 19.51 38.36
C GLU A 87 -6.71 20.71 37.45
N GLY A 88 -7.99 21.09 37.32
CA GLY A 88 -8.43 22.28 36.61
C GLY A 88 -7.75 23.54 37.14
N HIS A 89 -6.93 24.16 36.31
CA HIS A 89 -6.43 25.51 36.56
C HIS A 89 -7.40 26.52 35.97
N GLY A 90 -8.27 27.01 36.85
CA GLY A 90 -9.07 28.20 36.64
C GLY A 90 -8.19 29.43 36.42
N ASP A 91 -8.78 30.36 35.68
CA ASP A 91 -8.21 31.60 35.20
C ASP A 91 -7.92 32.56 36.37
N GLU A 92 -6.67 32.93 36.57
CA GLU A 92 -6.28 34.00 37.51
C GLU A 92 -5.31 34.97 36.83
N ASP A 93 -5.90 36.05 36.32
CA ASP A 93 -5.26 37.33 35.98
C ASP A 93 -4.40 37.82 37.16
N HIS A 94 -3.09 37.99 36.95
CA HIS A 94 -2.27 38.82 37.81
C HIS A 94 -1.42 39.79 36.98
N GLY A 95 -1.85 41.04 37.07
CA GLY A 95 -1.22 42.21 36.48
C GLY A 95 0.10 42.61 37.13
N ASP A 96 0.68 43.59 36.46
CA ASP A 96 2.00 44.21 36.61
C ASP A 96 2.31 44.67 38.03
N GLU A 97 3.46 44.26 38.59
CA GLU A 97 4.15 45.02 39.63
C GLU A 97 5.68 44.97 39.44
N ASP A 98 6.24 46.16 39.18
CA ASP A 98 7.66 46.47 39.07
C ASP A 98 8.45 46.12 40.33
N HIS A 99 9.54 45.36 40.18
CA HIS A 99 10.63 45.36 41.17
C HIS A 99 12.00 45.52 40.51
N ALA A 100 12.47 46.76 40.64
CA ALA A 100 13.82 47.20 40.34
C ALA A 100 14.84 46.65 41.37
N ASP A 101 16.04 46.42 40.84
CA ASP A 101 17.37 46.47 41.45
C ASP A 101 17.70 45.49 42.58
N HIS A 102 18.38 44.41 42.22
CA HIS A 102 19.46 43.87 43.05
C HIS A 102 20.69 43.54 42.21
N ASP A 103 21.67 44.44 42.30
CA ASP A 103 23.07 44.22 41.92
C ASP A 103 23.65 43.05 42.73
N HIS A 104 24.01 41.98 42.04
CA HIS A 104 24.97 41.00 42.52
C HIS A 104 26.07 40.81 41.49
N ASP A 105 27.16 41.54 41.72
CA ASP A 105 28.50 41.19 41.27
C ASP A 105 28.80 39.75 41.71
N HIS A 106 28.88 38.83 40.75
CA HIS A 106 29.55 37.55 40.92
C HIS A 106 30.37 37.23 39.68
N ASP A 107 31.67 37.44 39.87
CA ASP A 107 32.85 36.76 39.33
C ASP A 107 32.74 36.00 37.99
N ASP A 108 33.64 36.42 37.10
CA ASP A 108 34.04 35.77 35.86
C ASP A 108 34.31 34.27 36.05
N HIS A 109 33.37 33.45 35.59
CA HIS A 109 33.64 32.06 35.25
C HIS A 109 33.85 31.95 33.75
N ASP A 110 35.12 32.04 33.38
CA ASP A 110 35.67 31.62 32.09
C ASP A 110 35.42 30.09 31.94
N HIS A 111 34.25 29.76 31.42
CA HIS A 111 33.95 28.42 30.91
C HIS A 111 34.09 28.45 29.40
N GLU A 112 35.33 28.17 29.00
CA GLU A 112 35.74 27.40 27.82
C GLU A 112 34.55 26.74 27.11
N ALA A 113 34.50 26.99 25.80
CA ALA A 113 33.51 26.53 24.85
C ALA A 113 33.05 25.07 25.10
N HIS A 114 31.82 24.94 25.57
CA HIS A 114 31.03 23.73 25.36
C HIS A 114 30.16 23.95 24.12
N ASP A 115 30.85 23.76 23.00
CA ASP A 115 30.29 23.41 21.71
C ASP A 115 29.72 21.99 21.82
N ASP A 116 28.46 21.86 22.24
CA ASP A 116 27.70 20.63 22.10
C ASP A 116 26.27 21.03 21.75
N HIS A 117 26.07 21.25 20.46
CA HIS A 117 24.78 21.35 19.82
C HIS A 117 23.95 20.09 20.08
N ASP A 118 23.17 20.09 21.16
CA ASP A 118 22.06 19.15 21.30
C ASP A 118 20.90 19.62 20.42
N HIS A 119 21.10 19.45 19.11
CA HIS A 119 19.99 19.31 18.18
C HIS A 119 19.44 17.91 18.39
N GLY A 120 18.74 17.71 19.51
CA GLY A 120 17.90 16.53 19.70
C GLY A 120 17.06 16.38 18.45
N ASP A 121 17.23 15.24 17.79
CA ASP A 121 16.63 14.88 16.53
C ASP A 121 15.15 15.26 16.52
N HIS A 122 14.84 16.41 15.94
CA HIS A 122 13.55 16.64 15.35
C HIS A 122 13.52 15.86 14.04
N ASP A 123 13.51 14.53 14.20
CA ASP A 123 13.13 13.60 13.17
C ASP A 123 11.64 13.85 12.92
N HIS A 124 11.37 14.90 12.14
CA HIS A 124 10.08 15.13 11.49
C HIS A 124 9.88 14.14 10.33
N GLY A 125 10.67 13.07 10.25
CA GLY A 125 10.32 11.84 9.54
C GLY A 125 9.19 11.05 10.21
N ALA A 126 8.32 11.71 10.98
CA ALA A 126 7.01 11.19 11.34
C ALA A 126 6.25 10.93 10.03
N GLY A 127 6.42 9.72 9.50
CA GLY A 127 5.60 9.22 8.40
C GLY A 127 4.12 9.42 8.74
N GLU A 128 3.32 9.48 7.69
CA GLU A 128 1.87 9.72 7.74
C GLU A 128 1.25 9.05 8.98
N ALA A 129 0.61 9.85 9.85
CA ALA A 129 -0.18 9.32 10.94
C ALA A 129 -1.30 8.47 10.30
N HIS A 130 -1.21 7.15 10.42
CA HIS A 130 -2.26 6.27 9.96
C HIS A 130 -3.37 6.21 11.00
N VAL A 131 -4.58 5.97 10.52
CA VAL A 131 -5.78 5.85 11.34
C VAL A 131 -6.09 4.38 11.50
N HIS A 132 -6.18 3.90 12.75
CA HIS A 132 -6.63 2.54 13.02
C HIS A 132 -8.07 2.39 12.54
N GLY A 133 -8.43 1.22 12.03
CA GLY A 133 -9.72 1.00 11.38
C GLY A 133 -9.74 1.37 9.90
N LEU A 134 -8.86 2.27 9.45
CA LEU A 134 -8.84 2.77 8.08
C LEU A 134 -7.68 2.16 7.28
N SER A 135 -8.00 1.63 6.10
CA SER A 135 -7.00 1.25 5.10
C SER A 135 -7.29 1.93 3.76
N ASP A 136 -6.27 2.11 2.94
CA ASP A 136 -6.39 2.58 1.57
C ASP A 136 -6.14 1.42 0.60
N LEU A 137 -6.99 1.31 -0.43
CA LEU A 137 -6.83 0.36 -1.53
C LEU A 137 -6.71 1.13 -2.84
N ALA A 138 -5.63 0.89 -3.57
CA ALA A 138 -5.43 1.41 -4.91
C ALA A 138 -5.28 0.25 -5.89
N ALA A 139 -6.16 0.19 -6.87
CA ALA A 139 -6.13 -0.81 -7.93
C ALA A 139 -6.01 -0.15 -9.30
N THR A 140 -5.18 -0.72 -10.16
CA THR A 140 -4.92 -0.21 -11.51
C THR A 140 -4.98 -1.35 -12.52
N LEU A 141 -5.69 -1.13 -13.62
CA LEU A 141 -5.77 -2.06 -14.74
C LEU A 141 -5.12 -1.44 -15.98
N ASN A 142 -4.02 -2.05 -16.43
CA ASN A 142 -3.33 -1.66 -17.66
C ASN A 142 -3.23 -2.86 -18.62
N GLY A 143 -3.97 -2.80 -19.72
CA GLY A 143 -4.09 -3.94 -20.64
C GLY A 143 -4.69 -5.17 -19.95
N SER A 144 -3.87 -6.21 -19.76
CA SER A 144 -4.21 -7.46 -19.07
C SER A 144 -3.66 -7.55 -17.64
N THR A 145 -2.92 -6.55 -17.17
CA THR A 145 -2.29 -6.56 -15.86
C THR A 145 -3.12 -5.74 -14.89
N LEU A 146 -3.54 -6.38 -13.80
CA LEU A 146 -4.21 -5.76 -12.67
C LEU A 146 -3.23 -5.70 -11.50
N SER A 147 -2.93 -4.51 -10.99
CA SER A 147 -2.13 -4.31 -9.79
C SER A 147 -3.01 -3.74 -8.68
N ILE A 148 -2.98 -4.35 -7.50
CA ILE A 148 -3.73 -3.93 -6.31
C ILE A 148 -2.72 -3.68 -5.19
N SER A 149 -2.75 -2.50 -4.59
CA SER A 149 -1.97 -2.13 -3.42
C SER A 149 -2.92 -1.80 -2.28
N ILE A 150 -2.64 -2.32 -1.10
CA ILE A 150 -3.41 -2.08 0.12
C ILE A 150 -2.44 -1.63 1.19
N GLU A 151 -2.77 -0.52 1.83
CA GLU A 151 -2.00 0.05 2.91
C GLU A 151 -2.92 0.31 4.11
N GLY A 152 -2.48 -0.09 5.30
CA GLY A 152 -3.21 0.22 6.52
C GLY A 152 -2.34 0.06 7.76
N ALA A 153 -2.84 0.54 8.89
CA ALA A 153 -2.22 0.33 10.19
C ALA A 153 -2.02 -1.17 10.43
N MET A 154 -0.89 -1.58 11.03
CA MET A 154 -0.68 -2.99 11.36
C MET A 154 -1.76 -3.55 12.30
N ALA A 155 -2.32 -2.70 13.18
CA ALA A 155 -3.47 -3.06 14.01
C ALA A 155 -4.69 -3.51 13.20
N ASN A 156 -4.86 -3.02 11.96
CA ASN A 156 -5.96 -3.42 11.09
C ASN A 156 -5.84 -4.90 10.68
N PHE A 157 -4.62 -5.42 10.61
CA PHE A 157 -4.30 -6.79 10.20
C PHE A 157 -4.04 -7.72 11.39
N ASP A 158 -4.52 -7.35 12.59
CA ASP A 158 -4.29 -8.08 13.86
C ASP A 158 -2.80 -8.28 14.20
N LEU A 159 -1.93 -7.37 13.75
CA LEU A 159 -0.50 -7.36 14.00
C LEU A 159 -0.12 -6.37 15.11
N ASP A 160 0.97 -6.68 15.81
CA ASP A 160 1.60 -5.76 16.77
C ASP A 160 2.35 -4.65 16.00
N GLU A 161 2.09 -3.39 16.36
CA GLU A 161 2.61 -2.21 15.65
C GLU A 161 4.12 -1.97 15.85
N THR A 162 4.74 -2.69 16.77
CA THR A 162 6.18 -2.68 17.00
C THR A 162 6.93 -3.68 16.10
N LEU A 163 6.21 -4.58 15.41
CA LEU A 163 6.80 -5.54 14.49
C LEU A 163 7.51 -4.83 13.34
N ARG A 164 8.65 -5.40 12.94
CA ARG A 164 9.50 -4.85 11.88
C ARG A 164 9.65 -5.80 10.69
N THR A 165 9.34 -7.08 10.87
CA THR A 165 9.42 -8.12 9.84
C THR A 165 8.23 -9.07 9.96
N LEU A 166 7.83 -9.69 8.85
CA LEU A 166 6.85 -10.77 8.81
C LEU A 166 7.53 -12.04 8.32
N ASP A 167 7.38 -13.12 9.09
CA ASP A 167 7.91 -14.43 8.73
C ASP A 167 7.00 -15.16 7.72
N ASP A 168 5.68 -14.97 7.84
CA ASP A 168 4.67 -15.51 6.94
C ASP A 168 3.71 -14.39 6.51
N THR A 169 3.68 -14.12 5.20
CA THR A 169 2.83 -13.08 4.61
C THR A 169 1.55 -13.64 3.98
N THR A 170 1.43 -14.97 3.88
CA THR A 170 0.32 -15.67 3.23
C THR A 170 -1.05 -15.27 3.78
N PRO A 171 -1.25 -15.13 5.11
CA PRO A 171 -2.57 -14.75 5.65
C PRO A 171 -3.05 -13.39 5.13
N PHE A 172 -2.13 -12.45 4.92
CA PHE A 172 -2.44 -11.11 4.46
C PHE A 172 -2.65 -11.07 2.95
N THR A 173 -1.79 -11.75 2.18
CA THR A 173 -1.88 -11.73 0.72
C THR A 173 -3.06 -12.55 0.18
N ASP A 174 -3.49 -13.61 0.89
CA ASP A 174 -4.63 -14.44 0.51
C ASP A 174 -5.95 -14.00 1.15
N GLY A 175 -5.89 -13.33 2.30
CA GLY A 175 -7.06 -13.01 3.13
C GLY A 175 -7.62 -11.60 2.97
N THR A 176 -7.02 -10.74 2.15
CA THR A 176 -7.39 -9.30 2.10
C THR A 176 -8.28 -8.93 0.92
N VAL A 177 -8.07 -9.49 -0.27
CA VAL A 177 -8.89 -9.17 -1.45
C VAL A 177 -9.15 -10.37 -2.35
N GLU A 178 -10.30 -10.32 -3.01
CA GLU A 178 -10.71 -11.23 -4.08
C GLU A 178 -11.08 -10.44 -5.33
N VAL A 179 -10.63 -10.91 -6.50
CA VAL A 179 -10.98 -10.32 -7.79
C VAL A 179 -12.12 -11.12 -8.41
N ILE A 180 -13.23 -10.45 -8.72
CA ILE A 180 -14.44 -11.10 -9.23
C ILE A 180 -14.56 -10.87 -10.74
N GLY A 181 -14.56 -11.96 -11.50
CA GLY A 181 -14.60 -11.95 -12.95
C GLY A 181 -13.21 -11.81 -13.59
N GLY A 182 -13.19 -11.53 -14.89
CA GLY A 182 -11.97 -11.22 -15.65
C GLY A 182 -10.98 -12.35 -15.91
N ASP A 183 -11.22 -13.56 -15.41
CA ASP A 183 -10.32 -14.73 -15.51
C ASP A 183 -8.88 -14.37 -15.08
N CYS A 184 -8.76 -13.75 -13.90
CA CYS A 184 -7.49 -13.27 -13.35
C CYS A 184 -6.75 -14.38 -12.59
N THR A 185 -5.46 -14.54 -12.90
CA THR A 185 -4.51 -15.39 -12.15
C THR A 185 -3.51 -14.50 -11.45
N ARG A 186 -3.28 -14.73 -10.15
CA ARG A 186 -2.29 -13.96 -9.38
C ARG A 186 -0.88 -14.39 -9.76
N ASP A 187 -0.08 -13.42 -10.22
CA ASP A 187 1.32 -13.58 -10.61
C ASP A 187 2.26 -13.37 -9.42
N SER A 188 1.97 -12.36 -8.59
CA SER A 188 2.74 -12.05 -7.39
C SER A 188 1.84 -11.62 -6.23
N ALA A 189 2.36 -11.86 -5.03
CA ALA A 189 1.77 -11.49 -3.76
C ALA A 189 2.91 -11.13 -2.82
N GLU A 190 3.01 -9.87 -2.46
CA GLU A 190 4.05 -9.35 -1.58
C GLU A 190 3.37 -8.62 -0.42
N ALA A 191 3.91 -8.80 0.78
CA ALA A 191 3.54 -7.96 1.91
C ALA A 191 4.80 -7.51 2.64
N SER A 192 4.83 -6.26 3.08
CA SER A 192 5.96 -5.68 3.77
C SER A 192 5.51 -4.69 4.83
N ILE A 193 6.30 -4.60 5.89
CA ILE A 193 6.06 -3.59 6.92
C ILE A 193 6.80 -2.33 6.53
N ARG A 194 6.10 -1.19 6.57
CA ARG A 194 6.69 0.14 6.47
C ARG A 194 6.71 0.76 7.87
N PRO A 195 7.87 0.79 8.55
CA PRO A 195 8.01 1.43 9.85
C PRO A 195 7.70 2.93 9.74
N ILE A 196 6.85 3.42 10.65
CA ILE A 196 6.55 4.84 10.81
C ILE A 196 6.75 5.17 12.28
N SER A 197 7.95 5.66 12.62
CA SER A 197 8.34 5.90 14.01
C SER A 197 8.20 4.63 14.87
N ASN A 198 7.40 4.67 15.94
CA ASN A 198 7.09 3.55 16.83
C ASN A 198 5.91 2.68 16.38
N HIS A 199 5.22 3.05 15.29
CA HIS A 199 4.17 2.25 14.67
C HIS A 199 4.62 1.77 13.28
N GLY A 200 3.75 1.06 12.55
CA GLY A 200 4.03 0.65 11.18
C GLY A 200 2.77 0.35 10.39
N ASN A 201 2.87 0.51 9.08
CA ASN A 201 1.84 0.10 8.14
C ASN A 201 2.20 -1.24 7.54
N LEU A 202 1.19 -2.06 7.29
CA LEU A 202 1.32 -3.19 6.38
C LEU A 202 1.01 -2.70 4.97
N MET A 203 1.95 -2.93 4.06
CA MET A 203 1.79 -2.75 2.63
C MET A 203 1.57 -4.14 2.01
N ILE A 204 0.53 -4.30 1.22
CA ILE A 204 0.26 -5.52 0.46
C ILE A 204 0.18 -5.15 -1.02
N ASP A 205 1.02 -5.75 -1.85
CA ASP A 205 1.04 -5.53 -3.28
C ASP A 205 0.76 -6.85 -4.00
N LEU A 206 -0.29 -6.86 -4.81
CA LEU A 206 -0.76 -8.01 -5.55
C LEU A 206 -0.77 -7.68 -7.04
N THR A 207 -0.25 -8.59 -7.86
CA THR A 207 -0.32 -8.47 -9.32
C THR A 207 -1.02 -9.68 -9.91
N TYR A 208 -1.92 -9.42 -10.84
CA TYR A 208 -2.67 -10.43 -11.57
C TYR A 208 -2.53 -10.24 -13.08
N THR A 209 -2.53 -11.35 -13.80
CA THR A 209 -2.75 -11.40 -15.24
C THR A 209 -4.16 -11.90 -15.50
N CYS A 210 -4.96 -11.06 -16.16
CA CYS A 210 -6.35 -11.32 -16.50
C CYS A 210 -6.51 -11.69 -17.97
N ALA A 211 -7.12 -12.84 -18.27
CA ALA A 211 -7.38 -13.26 -19.64
C ALA A 211 -8.52 -12.48 -20.29
N ALA A 212 -9.45 -11.94 -19.50
CA ALA A 212 -10.60 -11.17 -19.94
C ALA A 212 -10.76 -9.88 -19.12
N PRO A 213 -9.81 -8.93 -19.14
CA PRO A 213 -9.79 -7.77 -18.24
C PRO A 213 -11.06 -6.89 -18.31
N GLY A 214 -11.74 -6.84 -19.46
CA GLY A 214 -13.03 -6.13 -19.61
C GLY A 214 -14.24 -6.85 -19.02
N ALA A 215 -14.05 -8.03 -18.43
CA ALA A 215 -15.06 -8.80 -17.71
C ALA A 215 -14.78 -8.85 -16.19
N ILE A 216 -13.87 -8.01 -15.68
CA ILE A 216 -13.73 -7.78 -14.24
C ILE A 216 -15.00 -7.04 -13.79
N GLU A 217 -15.69 -7.60 -12.81
CA GLU A 217 -16.95 -7.06 -12.30
C GLU A 217 -16.73 -6.24 -11.03
N ALA A 218 -15.81 -6.68 -10.16
CA ALA A 218 -15.51 -6.00 -8.91
C ALA A 218 -14.19 -6.47 -8.28
N ILE A 219 -13.73 -5.68 -7.31
CA ILE A 219 -12.76 -6.09 -6.30
C ILE A 219 -13.49 -6.16 -4.96
N GLU A 220 -13.50 -7.33 -4.34
CA GLU A 220 -14.06 -7.55 -3.01
C GLU A 220 -12.96 -7.51 -1.96
N VAL A 221 -13.16 -6.72 -0.91
CA VAL A 221 -12.25 -6.65 0.23
C VAL A 221 -12.68 -7.67 1.27
N THR A 222 -12.00 -8.81 1.27
CA THR A 222 -12.22 -9.90 2.23
C THR A 222 -11.57 -9.63 3.59
N GLY A 223 -10.72 -8.61 3.67
CA GLY A 223 -10.06 -8.16 4.91
C GLY A 223 -11.02 -7.90 6.06
N PHE A 224 -12.22 -7.38 5.80
CA PHE A 224 -13.25 -7.16 6.84
C PHE A 224 -13.71 -8.45 7.54
N GLN A 225 -13.59 -9.61 6.90
CA GLN A 225 -13.93 -10.91 7.50
C GLN A 225 -12.72 -11.61 8.11
N SER A 226 -11.52 -11.30 7.60
CA SER A 226 -10.27 -11.92 8.00
C SER A 226 -9.66 -11.26 9.23
N PHE A 227 -9.87 -9.95 9.41
CA PHE A 227 -9.21 -9.15 10.44
C PHE A 227 -10.21 -8.25 11.17
N ALA A 228 -10.13 -8.23 12.49
CA ALA A 228 -11.08 -7.48 13.31
C ALA A 228 -10.83 -5.97 13.29
N GLY A 229 -9.63 -5.54 12.91
CA GLY A 229 -9.23 -4.14 12.87
C GLY A 229 -9.61 -3.40 11.58
N PHE A 230 -10.27 -4.03 10.60
CA PHE A 230 -10.80 -3.34 9.42
C PHE A 230 -12.17 -2.72 9.74
N GLU A 231 -12.29 -1.39 9.63
CA GLU A 231 -13.55 -0.67 9.80
C GLU A 231 -13.99 0.00 8.49
N GLU A 232 -13.05 0.66 7.80
CA GLU A 232 -13.26 1.38 6.55
C GLU A 232 -12.10 1.14 5.58
N VAL A 233 -12.41 1.05 4.28
CA VAL A 233 -11.40 0.99 3.22
C VAL A 233 -11.71 2.02 2.14
N ASN A 234 -10.83 3.00 1.94
CA ASN A 234 -10.95 3.91 0.80
C ASN A 234 -10.38 3.23 -0.44
N ALA A 235 -11.26 2.78 -1.33
CA ALA A 235 -10.89 2.06 -2.52
C ALA A 235 -10.92 2.98 -3.75
N VAL A 236 -9.86 2.93 -4.56
CA VAL A 236 -9.77 3.61 -5.85
C VAL A 236 -9.39 2.60 -6.92
N PHE A 237 -10.11 2.60 -8.03
CA PHE A 237 -9.80 1.80 -9.21
C PHE A 237 -9.54 2.70 -10.42
N LEU A 238 -8.40 2.48 -11.09
CA LEU A 238 -7.95 3.25 -12.24
C LEU A 238 -7.83 2.36 -13.48
N THR A 239 -8.31 2.86 -14.61
CA THR A 239 -8.16 2.25 -15.94
C THR A 239 -7.72 3.30 -16.94
N ASP A 240 -7.35 2.86 -18.15
CA ASP A 240 -7.13 3.76 -19.28
C ASP A 240 -8.40 4.56 -19.68
N ALA A 241 -9.60 4.09 -19.29
CA ALA A 241 -10.88 4.69 -19.63
C ALA A 241 -11.43 5.64 -18.56
N GLY A 242 -10.98 5.55 -17.31
CA GLY A 242 -11.50 6.34 -16.20
C GLY A 242 -11.10 5.84 -14.82
N GLN A 243 -11.72 6.43 -13.79
CA GLN A 243 -11.51 6.10 -12.38
C GLN A 243 -12.84 5.93 -11.64
N THR A 244 -12.85 5.04 -10.67
CA THR A 244 -13.93 4.87 -9.67
C THR A 244 -13.32 4.95 -8.27
N ALA A 245 -14.04 5.52 -7.31
CA ALA A 245 -13.60 5.56 -5.93
C ALA A 245 -14.81 5.42 -5.00
N GLU A 246 -14.63 4.65 -3.92
CA GLU A 246 -15.68 4.36 -2.94
C GLU A 246 -15.06 4.06 -1.57
N THR A 247 -15.78 4.40 -0.49
CA THR A 247 -15.41 3.98 0.87
C THR A 247 -16.21 2.73 1.19
N LEU A 248 -15.51 1.62 1.37
CA LEU A 248 -16.05 0.31 1.71
C LEU A 248 -16.09 0.14 3.23
N THR A 249 -17.03 -0.68 3.70
CA THR A 249 -17.21 -1.01 5.13
C THR A 249 -17.50 -2.50 5.28
N GLU A 250 -17.54 -3.01 6.51
CA GLU A 250 -17.94 -4.41 6.78
C GLU A 250 -19.32 -4.75 6.16
N SER A 251 -20.23 -3.78 6.06
CA SER A 251 -21.56 -3.98 5.47
C SER A 251 -21.62 -3.84 3.95
N ASP A 252 -20.57 -3.28 3.34
CA ASP A 252 -20.45 -3.04 1.91
C ASP A 252 -18.99 -3.15 1.49
N THR A 253 -18.56 -4.36 1.15
CA THR A 253 -17.16 -4.77 1.02
C THR A 253 -16.65 -4.73 -0.41
N ARG A 254 -17.50 -4.32 -1.36
CA ARG A 254 -17.30 -4.56 -2.79
C ARG A 254 -17.17 -3.25 -3.55
N LEU A 255 -16.05 -3.07 -4.25
CA LEU A 255 -15.89 -2.00 -5.24
C LEU A 255 -16.35 -2.52 -6.61
N ASP A 256 -17.51 -2.06 -7.07
CA ASP A 256 -18.01 -2.39 -8.40
C ASP A 256 -17.28 -1.63 -9.51
N ILE A 257 -16.90 -2.35 -10.56
CA ILE A 257 -16.11 -1.83 -11.69
C ILE A 257 -16.97 -1.92 -12.95
N SER A 258 -17.49 -0.79 -13.39
CA SER A 258 -18.44 -0.66 -14.52
C SER A 258 -17.83 -0.08 -15.79
#